data_AF-A0A4V1LER9-F1
#
_entry.id   AF-A0A4V1LER9-F1
#
_cell.length_a   1.000
_cell.length_b   1.000
_cell.length_c   1.000
_cell.angle_alpha   90.00
_cell.angle_beta   90.00
_cell.angle_gamma   90.00
#
_symmetry.space_group_name_H-M   'P 1'
#
loop_
_entity.id
_entity.type
_entity.pdbx_description
1 polymer ?
#
loop_
_entity_poly.entity_id
_entity_poly.type
_entity_poly.pdbx_seq_one_letter_code
_entity_poly.pdbx_strand_id
1 'polypeptide(L)' 'MKEEAILKGIPLKIIKYKSAEESQKSPVVSTTYSIFKNGEFITHSILTIDKFMKLLE' A
#
# COMPACT_ATOMS: atom_id res chain seq x y z
N MET A 1 -8.95 -4.94 4.88
CA MET A 1 -8.13 -4.67 3.68
C MET A 1 -7.57 -5.94 3.06
N LYS A 2 -6.68 -6.69 3.73
CA LYS A 2 -6.08 -7.89 3.15
C LYS A 2 -7.12 -8.97 2.79
N GLU A 3 -8.03 -9.30 3.72
CA GLU A 3 -9.09 -10.30 3.47
C GLU A 3 -10.06 -9.89 2.36
N GLU A 4 -10.46 -8.62 2.30
CA GLU A 4 -11.37 -8.13 1.27
C GLU A 4 -10.76 -8.08 -0.13
N ALA A 5 -9.47 -7.72 -0.23
CA ALA A 5 -8.74 -7.80 -1.49
C ALA A 5 -8.65 -9.24 -2.00
N ILE A 6 -8.41 -10.22 -1.10
CA ILE A 6 -8.39 -11.65 -1.45
C ILE A 6 -9.78 -12.11 -1.89
N LEU A 7 -10.83 -11.75 -1.16
CA LEU A 7 -12.21 -12.09 -1.51
C LEU A 7 -12.64 -11.55 -2.88
N LYS A 8 -12.16 -10.36 -3.25
CA LYS A 8 -12.45 -9.74 -4.54
C LYS A 8 -11.46 -10.13 -5.65
N GLY A 9 -10.48 -10.99 -5.37
CA GLY A 9 -9.47 -11.40 -6.36
C GLY A 9 -8.52 -10.27 -6.78
N ILE A 10 -8.33 -9.26 -5.94
CA ILE A 10 -7.54 -8.08 -6.25
C ILE A 10 -6.06 -8.36 -5.95
N PRO A 11 -5.15 -8.15 -6.92
CA PRO A 11 -3.72 -8.37 -6.72
C PRO A 11 -3.15 -7.33 -5.74
N LEU A 12 -3.13 -7.67 -4.45
CA LEU A 12 -2.61 -6.82 -3.38
C LEU A 12 -1.21 -7.29 -2.95
N LYS A 13 -0.19 -6.44 -3.15
CA LYS A 13 1.16 -6.66 -2.63
C LYS A 13 1.38 -5.80 -1.38
N ILE A 14 1.61 -6.45 -0.24
CA ILE A 14 1.95 -5.78 1.02
C ILE A 14 3.44 -5.99 1.29
N ILE A 15 4.20 -4.92 1.33
CA ILE A 15 5.63 -4.94 1.68
C ILE A 15 5.79 -4.27 3.04
N LYS A 16 6.24 -5.03 4.04
CA LYS A 16 6.54 -4.51 5.37
C LYS A 16 8.06 -4.51 5.55
N TYR A 17 8.65 -3.32 5.62
CA TYR A 17 10.06 -3.17 5.96
C TYR A 17 10.28 -3.51 7.43
N LYS A 18 11.34 -4.26 7.72
CA LYS A 18 11.70 -4.66 9.10
C LYS A 18 12.92 -3.89 9.61
N SER A 19 13.73 -3.36 8.71
CA SER A 19 14.96 -2.63 9.04
C SER A 19 14.98 -1.24 8.41
N ALA A 20 15.65 -0.30 9.07
CA ALA A 20 15.84 1.07 8.57
C ALA A 20 16.54 1.09 7.20
N GLU A 21 17.49 0.18 6.97
CA GLU A 21 18.19 0.04 5.69
C GLU A 21 17.26 -0.35 4.53
N GLU A 22 16.25 -1.19 4.77
CA GLU A 22 15.24 -1.53 3.75
C GLU A 22 14.35 -0.32 3.46
N SER A 23 13.96 0.42 4.50
CA SER A 23 13.16 1.63 4.35
C SER A 23 13.90 2.73 3.59
N GLN A 24 15.22 2.85 3.75
CA GLN A 24 16.03 3.85 3.05
C GLN A 24 16.25 3.52 1.57
N LYS A 25 16.21 2.24 1.20
CA LYS A 25 16.28 1.78 -0.21
C LYS A 25 14.94 1.87 -0.94
N SER A 26 13.86 2.10 -0.20
CA SER A 26 12.52 2.28 -0.76
C SER A 26 12.38 3.65 -1.42
N PRO A 27 11.58 3.78 -2.50
CA PRO A 27 11.28 5.09 -3.12
C PRO A 27 10.58 6.08 -2.17
N VAL A 28 10.10 5.61 -1.02
CA VAL A 28 9.40 6.40 0.01
C VAL A 28 10.23 6.43 1.29
N VAL A 29 11.30 7.23 1.24
CA VAL A 29 12.38 7.28 2.25
C VAL A 29 11.96 7.89 3.59
N SER A 30 10.75 8.47 3.69
CA SER A 30 10.36 9.29 4.84
C SER A 30 9.01 8.95 5.48
N THR A 31 8.29 7.92 5.02
CA THR A 31 6.89 7.69 5.45
C THR A 31 6.62 6.24 5.84
N THR A 32 5.98 6.06 7.00
CA THR A 32 5.66 4.76 7.61
C THR A 32 4.74 3.90 6.76
N TYR A 33 3.89 4.52 5.95
CA TYR A 33 2.97 3.85 5.04
C TYR A 33 3.00 4.54 3.69
N SER A 34 2.84 3.77 2.61
CA SER A 34 2.69 4.31 1.27
C SER A 34 1.89 3.33 0.42
N ILE A 35 0.98 3.86 -0.38
CA ILE A 35 0.10 3.08 -1.24
C ILE A 35 0.41 3.43 -2.69
N PHE A 36 0.62 2.40 -3.48
CA PHE A 36 0.84 2.48 -4.91
C PHE A 36 -0.28 1.75 -5.65
N LYS A 37 -0.82 2.36 -6.70
CA LYS A 37 -1.78 1.74 -7.63
C LYS A 37 -1.14 1.75 -9.02
N ASN A 38 -1.04 0.60 -9.67
CA ASN A 38 -0.44 0.47 -11.02
C ASN A 38 0.96 1.10 -11.17
N GLY A 39 1.75 1.14 -10.10
CA GLY A 39 3.08 1.77 -10.10
C GLY A 39 3.08 3.28 -9.81
N GLU A 40 1.90 3.92 -9.75
CA GLU A 40 1.76 5.32 -9.35
C GLU A 40 1.57 5.45 -7.85
N PHE A 41 2.22 6.45 -7.26
CA PHE A 41 2.09 6.79 -5.86
C PHE A 41 0.74 7.48 -5.60
N ILE A 42 -0.05 6.95 -4.67
CA ILE A 42 -1.36 7.51 -4.31
C ILE A 42 -1.26 8.37 -3.05
N THR A 43 -0.77 7.80 -1.96
CA THR A 43 -0.74 8.49 -0.67
C THR A 43 0.22 7.82 0.32
N HIS A 44 0.67 8.60 1.30
CA HIS A 44 1.46 8.14 2.44
C HIS A 44 0.61 7.76 3.66
N SER A 45 -0.71 7.80 3.53
CA SER A 45 -1.65 7.55 4.63
C SER A 45 -2.23 6.13 4.57
N ILE A 46 -2.53 5.58 5.76
CA ILE A 46 -3.35 4.38 5.88
C ILE A 46 -4.75 4.74 5.39
N LEU A 47 -5.25 4.03 4.38
CA LEU A 47 -6.62 4.22 3.92
C LEU A 47 -7.59 3.44 4.80
N THR A 48 -8.86 3.80 4.75
CA THR A 48 -9.95 2.94 5.21
C THR A 48 -10.36 2.00 4.08
N ILE A 49 -11.08 0.94 4.42
CA ILE A 49 -11.60 -0.03 3.44
C ILE A 49 -12.40 0.70 2.33
N ASP A 50 -13.27 1.65 2.70
CA ASP A 50 -14.06 2.44 1.74
C ASP A 50 -13.20 3.18 0.71
N LYS A 51 -12.14 3.86 1.16
CA LYS A 51 -11.23 4.58 0.27
C LYS A 51 -10.41 3.63 -0.61
N PHE A 52 -10.02 2.48 -0.08
CA PHE A 52 -9.34 1.45 -0.86
C PHE A 52 -10.23 0.91 -1.97
N MET A 53 -11.51 0.66 -1.66
CA MET A 53 -12.48 0.19 -2.63
C MET A 53 -12.75 1.22 -3.73
N LYS A 54 -12.88 2.51 -3.38
CA LYS A 54 -12.96 3.60 -4.37
C LYS A 54 -11.73 3.74 -5.26
N LEU A 55 -10.55 3.34 -4.78
CA LEU A 55 -9.35 3.32 -5.61
C LEU A 55 -9.32 2.13 -6.57
N LEU A 56 -10.16 1.11 -6.37
CA LEU A 56 -10.20 -0.10 -7.19
C LEU A 56 -11.35 -0.11 -8.20
N GLU A 57 -12.35 0.74 -7.97
CA GLU A 57 -13.34 1.15 -8.98
C GLU A 57 -12.66 1.86 -10.16
#